data_AF-A0A7S2TF66-F1
#
_entry.id   AF-A0A7S2TF66-F1
#
_cell.length_a   1.000
_cell.length_b   1.000
_cell.length_c   1.000
_cell.angle_alpha   90.00
_cell.angle_beta   90.00
_cell.angle_gamma   90.00
#
_symmetry.space_group_name_H-M   'P 1'
#
loop_
_entity.id
_entity.type
_entity.pdbx_description
1 polymer ?
#
loop_
_entity_poly.entity_id
_entity_poly.type
_entity_poly.pdbx_seq_one_letter_code
_entity_poly.pdbx_strand_id
1 'polypeptide(L)'
;MSEGKFSGVSSQIVAAKGVMQKILTENMLRMQERTKDKNYIKAVAEANEAAKRLDYTKIKNLQQKDREEATKLYKSSLEELWDCFDDNKDGVLSLEENGKLMKIYIEVSIEVTQQRIQENFTQGVMNTIPDGPRKAQLMEVARNVVSKVPSWIKKWTTKHFNTDDFRGRTLKTMDVNKDGKVEKEEFTSKFFEAVQDGIDYSEMSQEMSAHFLPMLQDEIYKVLAQKPRPM
;
A
#
# COMPACT_ATOMS: atom_id res chain seq x y z
N MET A 1 13.60 -31.11 -27.48
CA MET A 1 14.34 -30.84 -26.23
C MET A 1 14.32 -29.34 -26.00
N SER A 2 13.41 -28.84 -25.15
CA SER A 2 13.32 -27.42 -24.78
C SER A 2 12.86 -27.23 -23.32
N GLU A 3 13.44 -27.99 -22.40
CA GLU A 3 13.08 -27.95 -20.96
C GLU A 3 13.89 -26.91 -20.14
N GLY A 4 14.58 -25.97 -20.78
CA GLY A 4 15.53 -25.08 -20.09
C GLY A 4 15.09 -23.63 -19.81
N LYS A 5 13.93 -23.16 -20.28
CA LYS A 5 13.59 -21.71 -20.23
C LYS A 5 12.67 -21.27 -19.09
N PHE A 6 12.08 -22.18 -18.32
CA PHE A 6 11.10 -21.82 -17.29
C PHE A 6 11.71 -21.46 -15.92
N SER A 7 12.97 -21.81 -15.64
CA SER A 7 13.57 -21.55 -14.32
C SER A 7 13.96 -20.09 -14.08
N GLY A 8 14.31 -19.33 -15.12
CA GLY A 8 14.79 -17.94 -15.00
C GLY A 8 13.69 -16.90 -14.74
N VAL A 9 12.50 -17.09 -15.32
CA VAL A 9 11.37 -16.16 -15.15
C VAL A 9 10.88 -16.14 -13.70
N SER A 10 10.95 -17.29 -13.02
CA SER A 10 10.55 -17.38 -11.62
C SER A 10 11.51 -16.63 -10.68
N SER A 11 12.82 -16.62 -10.94
CA SER A 11 13.79 -15.94 -10.07
C SER A 11 13.69 -14.42 -10.18
N GLN A 12 13.44 -13.89 -11.38
CA GLN A 12 13.31 -12.45 -11.61
C GLN A 12 12.05 -11.87 -10.95
N ILE A 13 10.92 -12.56 -11.08
CA ILE A 13 9.67 -12.17 -10.40
C ILE A 13 9.84 -12.16 -8.88
N VAL A 14 10.55 -13.16 -8.32
CA VAL A 14 10.83 -13.22 -6.87
C VAL A 14 11.73 -12.06 -6.44
N ALA A 15 12.78 -11.75 -7.21
CA ALA A 15 13.65 -10.61 -6.95
C ALA A 15 12.87 -9.28 -6.99
N ALA A 16 12.07 -9.06 -8.03
CA ALA A 16 11.24 -7.87 -8.18
C ALA A 16 10.25 -7.71 -7.01
N LYS A 17 9.61 -8.80 -6.58
CA LYS A 17 8.74 -8.80 -5.39
C LYS A 17 9.50 -8.42 -4.13
N GLY A 18 10.70 -8.95 -3.92
CA GLY A 18 11.55 -8.61 -2.77
C GLY A 18 11.93 -7.13 -2.73
N VAL A 19 12.36 -6.57 -3.87
CA VAL A 19 12.69 -5.14 -3.99
C VAL A 19 11.46 -4.27 -3.75
N MET A 20 10.32 -4.61 -4.38
CA MET A 20 9.06 -3.88 -4.18
C MET A 20 8.60 -3.92 -2.73
N GLN A 21 8.70 -5.09 -2.08
CA GLN A 21 8.29 -5.27 -0.69
C GLN A 21 9.15 -4.43 0.25
N LYS A 22 10.46 -4.37 0.00
CA LYS A 22 11.38 -3.49 0.72
C LYS A 22 10.98 -2.03 0.57
N ILE A 23 10.80 -1.53 -0.66
CA ILE A 23 10.40 -0.14 -0.94
C ILE A 23 9.10 0.20 -0.18
N LEU A 24 8.06 -0.63 -0.31
CA LEU A 24 6.77 -0.34 0.29
C LEU A 24 6.80 -0.43 1.82
N THR A 25 7.51 -1.41 2.39
CA THR A 25 7.63 -1.56 3.85
C THR A 25 8.43 -0.41 4.46
N GLU A 26 9.57 -0.05 3.88
CA GLU A 26 10.39 1.07 4.36
C GLU A 26 9.64 2.40 4.23
N ASN A 27 8.93 2.63 3.12
CA ASN A 27 8.11 3.82 2.95
C ASN A 27 7.00 3.92 3.98
N MET A 28 6.34 2.81 4.25
CA MET A 28 5.33 2.73 5.29
C MET A 28 5.86 3.01 6.70
N LEU A 29 7.00 2.43 7.08
CA LEU A 29 7.63 2.63 8.39
C LEU A 29 8.05 4.09 8.54
N ARG A 30 8.67 4.67 7.50
CA ARG A 30 9.04 6.08 7.49
C ARG A 30 7.84 7.00 7.61
N MET A 31 6.72 6.69 6.97
CA MET A 31 5.50 7.47 7.18
C MET A 31 5.06 7.47 8.66
N GLN A 32 5.24 6.37 9.40
CA GLN A 32 4.96 6.32 10.85
C GLN A 32 5.99 7.10 11.67
N GLU A 33 7.26 7.05 11.30
CA GLU A 33 8.31 7.81 11.98
C GLU A 33 8.15 9.31 11.73
N ARG A 34 7.77 9.69 10.51
CA ARG A 34 7.49 11.07 10.11
C ARG A 34 6.38 11.70 10.94
N THR A 35 5.36 10.95 11.40
CA THR A 35 4.36 11.52 12.31
C THR A 35 4.93 11.94 13.67
N LYS A 36 6.17 11.57 13.99
CA LYS A 36 6.93 12.01 15.17
C LYS A 36 7.96 13.11 14.83
N ASP A 37 8.25 13.34 13.56
CA ASP A 37 9.20 14.36 13.10
C ASP A 37 8.54 15.75 13.13
N LYS A 38 9.15 16.69 13.86
CA LYS A 38 8.65 18.06 13.99
C LYS A 38 8.55 18.81 12.66
N ASN A 39 9.49 18.57 11.74
CA ASN A 39 9.49 19.20 10.41
C ASN A 39 8.33 18.68 9.56
N TYR A 40 8.07 17.38 9.62
CA TYR A 40 6.93 16.79 8.94
C TYR A 40 5.60 17.27 9.53
N ILE A 41 5.46 17.29 10.85
CA ILE A 41 4.26 17.84 11.54
C ILE A 41 4.01 19.29 11.10
N LYS A 42 5.07 20.11 11.03
CA LYS A 42 4.99 21.49 10.54
C LYS A 42 4.55 21.54 9.07
N ALA A 43 5.11 20.70 8.20
CA ALA A 43 4.73 20.65 6.80
C ALA A 43 3.26 20.23 6.60
N VAL A 44 2.76 19.27 7.40
CA VAL A 44 1.34 18.87 7.40
C VAL A 44 0.45 20.02 7.88
N ALA A 45 0.84 20.75 8.93
CA ALA A 45 0.11 21.92 9.39
C ALA A 45 0.07 23.02 8.32
N GLU A 46 1.19 23.28 7.64
CA GLU A 46 1.24 24.22 6.51
C GLU A 46 0.34 23.79 5.35
N ALA A 47 0.31 22.49 5.01
CA ALA A 47 -0.58 21.96 3.98
C ALA A 47 -2.06 22.13 4.34
N ASN A 48 -2.42 21.87 5.60
CA ASN A 48 -3.79 22.04 6.10
C ASN A 48 -4.23 23.52 6.07
N GLU A 49 -3.37 24.44 6.47
CA GLU A 49 -3.66 25.87 6.38
C GLU A 49 -3.77 26.36 4.94
N ALA A 50 -2.92 25.86 4.03
CA ALA A 50 -3.04 26.12 2.60
C ALA A 50 -4.36 25.60 2.04
N ALA A 51 -4.79 24.39 2.43
CA ALA A 51 -6.07 23.81 2.00
C ALA A 51 -7.27 24.64 2.47
N LYS A 52 -7.29 25.11 3.72
CA LYS A 52 -8.33 26.02 4.22
C LYS A 52 -8.41 27.32 3.41
N ARG A 53 -7.29 27.78 2.88
CA ARG A 53 -7.18 28.99 2.04
C ARG A 53 -7.34 28.72 0.55
N LEU A 54 -7.58 27.47 0.15
CA LEU A 54 -7.63 27.03 -1.25
C LEU A 54 -6.33 27.37 -2.02
N ASP A 55 -5.19 27.39 -1.33
CA ASP A 55 -3.87 27.61 -1.92
C ASP A 55 -3.32 26.29 -2.50
N TYR A 56 -3.87 25.91 -3.66
CA TYR A 56 -3.50 24.69 -4.38
C TYR A 56 -2.02 24.67 -4.80
N THR A 57 -1.43 25.85 -5.06
CA THR A 57 -0.02 25.97 -5.43
C THR A 57 0.89 25.55 -4.29
N LYS A 58 0.63 26.04 -3.07
CA LYS A 58 1.41 25.66 -1.88
C LYS A 58 1.26 24.17 -1.57
N ILE A 59 0.06 23.60 -1.68
CA ILE A 59 -0.16 22.16 -1.49
C ILE A 59 0.65 21.35 -2.50
N LYS A 60 0.58 21.71 -3.79
CA LYS A 60 1.32 21.04 -4.85
C LYS A 60 2.84 21.10 -4.62
N ASN A 61 3.35 22.23 -4.15
CA ASN A 61 4.78 22.38 -3.84
C ASN A 61 5.23 21.51 -2.66
N LEU A 62 4.39 21.40 -1.61
CA LEU A 62 4.67 20.52 -0.47
C LEU A 62 4.66 19.04 -0.89
N GLN A 63 3.68 18.63 -1.69
CA GLN A 63 3.60 17.27 -2.25
C GLN A 63 4.80 16.98 -3.16
N GLN A 64 5.20 17.93 -4.00
CA GLN A 64 6.36 17.79 -4.88
C GLN A 64 7.65 17.59 -4.09
N LYS A 65 7.86 18.37 -3.03
CA LYS A 65 9.03 18.23 -2.16
C LYS A 65 9.07 16.85 -1.49
N ASP A 66 7.93 16.38 -0.99
CA ASP A 66 7.84 15.05 -0.36
C ASP A 66 8.19 13.93 -1.36
N ARG A 67 7.71 14.05 -2.61
CA ARG A 67 8.06 13.12 -3.69
C ARG A 67 9.54 13.14 -4.03
N GLU A 68 10.15 14.32 -4.16
CA GLU A 68 11.58 14.43 -4.45
C GLU A 68 12.45 13.79 -3.35
N GLU A 69 12.06 13.95 -2.09
CA GLU A 69 12.72 13.28 -0.96
C GLU A 69 12.56 11.76 -1.02
N ALA A 70 11.36 11.27 -1.33
CA ALA A 70 11.09 9.83 -1.49
C ALA A 70 11.88 9.24 -2.67
N THR A 71 11.88 9.89 -3.83
CA THR A 71 12.65 9.47 -5.02
C THR A 71 14.15 9.40 -4.72
N LYS A 72 14.72 10.44 -4.08
CA LYS A 72 16.15 10.44 -3.71
C LYS A 72 16.50 9.29 -2.78
N LEU A 73 15.60 9.02 -1.84
CA LEU A 73 15.79 7.97 -0.86
C LEU A 73 15.75 6.57 -1.48
N TYR A 74 14.78 6.31 -2.35
CA TYR A 74 14.58 4.98 -2.94
C TYR A 74 15.29 4.81 -4.28
N LYS A 75 16.09 5.78 -4.74
CA LYS A 75 16.73 5.75 -6.05
C LYS A 75 17.40 4.41 -6.37
N SER A 76 18.27 3.91 -5.47
CA SER A 76 18.94 2.61 -5.65
C SER A 76 17.95 1.46 -5.82
N SER A 77 16.88 1.41 -5.03
CA SER A 77 15.89 0.35 -5.11
C SER A 77 14.98 0.49 -6.34
N LEU A 78 14.73 1.70 -6.81
CA LEU A 78 14.05 1.93 -8.09
C LEU A 78 14.95 1.51 -9.26
N GLU A 79 16.25 1.74 -9.21
CA GLU A 79 17.20 1.27 -10.22
C GLU A 79 17.28 -0.27 -10.23
N GLU A 80 17.32 -0.92 -9.06
CA GLU A 80 17.24 -2.38 -8.94
C GLU A 80 15.91 -2.92 -9.50
N LEU A 81 14.80 -2.22 -9.25
CA LEU A 81 13.49 -2.58 -9.76
C LEU A 81 13.42 -2.43 -11.28
N TRP A 82 13.99 -1.36 -11.83
CA TRP A 82 14.11 -1.16 -13.29
C TRP A 82 14.83 -2.34 -13.94
N ASP A 83 15.99 -2.73 -13.39
CA ASP A 83 16.79 -3.82 -13.92
C ASP A 83 16.05 -5.18 -13.89
N CYS A 84 14.97 -5.29 -13.08
CA CYS A 84 14.09 -6.45 -13.07
C CYS A 84 12.99 -6.44 -14.13
N PHE A 85 12.73 -5.33 -14.83
CA PHE A 85 11.63 -5.24 -15.81
C PHE A 85 12.08 -4.82 -17.19
N ASP A 86 13.24 -4.19 -17.36
CA ASP A 86 13.90 -4.00 -18.66
C ASP A 86 14.51 -5.33 -19.13
N ASP A 87 13.63 -6.31 -19.42
CA ASP A 87 13.96 -7.72 -19.65
C ASP A 87 14.87 -7.88 -20.88
N ASN A 88 14.59 -7.08 -21.92
CA ASN A 88 15.31 -7.10 -23.18
C ASN A 88 16.51 -6.15 -23.21
N LYS A 89 16.70 -5.31 -22.18
CA LYS A 89 17.77 -4.31 -22.05
C LYS A 89 17.79 -3.31 -23.19
N ASP A 90 16.62 -2.95 -23.71
CA ASP A 90 16.50 -1.92 -24.74
C ASP A 90 16.47 -0.49 -24.15
N GLY A 91 16.41 -0.39 -22.81
CA GLY A 91 16.43 0.88 -22.09
C GLY A 91 15.06 1.56 -22.03
N VAL A 92 13.99 0.88 -22.46
CA VAL A 92 12.63 1.41 -22.52
C VAL A 92 11.67 0.45 -21.83
N LEU A 93 10.87 0.97 -20.90
CA LEU A 93 9.82 0.16 -20.27
C LEU A 93 8.64 0.00 -21.23
N SER A 94 8.53 -1.17 -21.84
CA SER A 94 7.42 -1.49 -22.74
C SER A 94 6.07 -1.61 -22.01
N LEU A 95 4.96 -1.61 -22.76
CA LEU A 95 3.63 -1.83 -22.20
C LEU A 95 3.51 -3.20 -21.50
N GLU A 96 4.17 -4.23 -22.03
CA GLU A 96 4.16 -5.56 -21.44
C GLU A 96 4.93 -5.60 -20.11
N GLU A 97 6.13 -5.02 -20.09
CA GLU A 97 6.97 -4.95 -18.88
C GLU A 97 6.32 -4.10 -17.79
N ASN A 98 5.74 -2.95 -18.14
CA ASN A 98 4.95 -2.17 -17.21
C ASN A 98 3.74 -2.97 -16.69
N GLY A 99 3.10 -3.78 -17.53
CA GLY A 99 2.03 -4.68 -17.09
C GLY A 99 2.48 -5.67 -16.01
N LYS A 100 3.65 -6.29 -16.18
CA LYS A 100 4.26 -7.19 -15.17
C LYS A 100 4.61 -6.43 -13.90
N LEU A 101 5.22 -5.24 -14.03
CA LEU A 101 5.59 -4.37 -12.92
C LEU A 101 4.37 -3.96 -12.10
N MET A 102 3.33 -3.45 -12.75
CA MET A 102 2.11 -3.00 -12.07
C MET A 102 1.41 -4.15 -11.37
N LYS A 103 1.36 -5.34 -11.99
CA LYS A 103 0.84 -6.55 -11.33
C LYS A 103 1.61 -6.86 -10.03
N ILE A 104 2.94 -6.85 -10.08
CA ILE A 104 3.78 -7.07 -8.89
C ILE A 104 3.57 -5.98 -7.84
N TYR A 105 3.52 -4.71 -8.26
CA TYR A 105 3.24 -3.59 -7.37
C TYR A 105 1.93 -3.79 -6.61
N ILE A 106 0.84 -4.13 -7.31
CA ILE A 106 -0.48 -4.34 -6.71
C ILE A 106 -0.45 -5.53 -5.74
N GLU A 107 0.10 -6.67 -6.15
CA GLU A 107 0.19 -7.87 -5.31
C GLU A 107 0.93 -7.56 -4.00
N VAL A 108 2.11 -6.94 -4.10
CA VAL A 108 2.92 -6.61 -2.92
C VAL A 108 2.27 -5.51 -2.09
N SER A 109 1.66 -4.51 -2.73
CA SER A 109 0.92 -3.45 -2.03
C SER A 109 -0.24 -4.02 -1.22
N ILE A 110 -1.03 -4.94 -1.78
CA ILE A 110 -2.09 -5.64 -1.05
C ILE A 110 -1.51 -6.38 0.15
N GLU A 111 -0.43 -7.15 -0.02
CA GLU A 111 0.18 -7.93 1.07
C GLU A 111 0.67 -7.02 2.20
N VAL A 112 1.42 -5.98 1.86
CA VAL A 112 1.98 -4.99 2.80
C VAL A 112 0.87 -4.23 3.51
N THR A 113 -0.16 -3.78 2.78
CA THR A 113 -1.32 -3.10 3.36
C THR A 113 -2.15 -4.02 4.23
N GLN A 114 -2.35 -5.27 3.81
CA GLN A 114 -3.06 -6.28 4.60
C GLN A 114 -2.39 -6.50 5.95
N GLN A 115 -1.07 -6.70 5.97
CA GLN A 115 -0.31 -6.86 7.21
C GLN A 115 -0.53 -5.67 8.14
N ARG A 116 -0.42 -4.45 7.61
CA ARG A 116 -0.55 -3.24 8.41
C ARG A 116 -1.98 -2.98 8.89
N ILE A 117 -2.98 -3.19 8.04
CA ILE A 117 -4.38 -3.08 8.43
C ILE A 117 -4.66 -4.11 9.53
N GLN A 118 -4.19 -5.35 9.36
CA GLN A 118 -4.37 -6.39 10.35
C GLN A 118 -3.71 -6.00 11.69
N GLU A 119 -2.49 -5.48 11.68
CA GLU A 119 -1.80 -5.00 12.88
C GLU A 119 -2.54 -3.84 13.55
N ASN A 120 -2.91 -2.81 12.79
CA ASN A 120 -3.62 -1.63 13.29
C ASN A 120 -5.00 -2.00 13.85
N PHE A 121 -5.76 -2.82 13.12
CA PHE A 121 -7.07 -3.29 13.55
C PHE A 121 -6.95 -4.18 14.79
N THR A 122 -5.96 -5.09 14.82
CA THR A 122 -5.67 -5.91 16.01
C THR A 122 -5.35 -5.03 17.20
N GLN A 123 -4.39 -4.11 17.09
CA GLN A 123 -4.00 -3.21 18.19
C GLN A 123 -5.18 -2.34 18.64
N GLY A 124 -5.93 -1.75 17.70
CA GLY A 124 -7.10 -0.96 17.99
C GLY A 124 -8.15 -1.74 18.78
N VAL A 125 -8.51 -2.94 18.31
CA VAL A 125 -9.47 -3.80 19.00
C VAL A 125 -8.93 -4.23 20.38
N MET A 126 -7.69 -4.69 20.46
CA MET A 126 -7.10 -5.13 21.74
C MET A 126 -7.05 -4.01 22.78
N ASN A 127 -6.80 -2.77 22.35
CA ASN A 127 -6.76 -1.60 23.24
C ASN A 127 -8.15 -1.15 23.72
N THR A 128 -9.23 -1.56 23.02
CA THR A 128 -10.62 -1.23 23.40
C THR A 128 -11.27 -2.27 24.32
N ILE A 129 -10.70 -3.47 24.42
CA ILE A 129 -11.24 -4.52 25.29
C ILE A 129 -10.86 -4.19 26.73
N PRO A 130 -11.83 -3.92 27.63
CA PRO A 130 -11.53 -3.62 29.01
C PRO A 130 -10.95 -4.85 29.72
N ASP A 131 -10.07 -4.60 30.69
CA ASP A 131 -9.62 -5.65 31.60
C ASP A 131 -10.80 -6.23 32.39
N GLY A 132 -10.77 -7.54 32.61
CA GLY A 132 -11.79 -8.22 33.41
C GLY A 132 -11.94 -9.71 33.11
N PRO A 133 -12.91 -10.38 33.78
CA PRO A 133 -13.08 -11.84 33.70
C PRO A 133 -13.36 -12.37 32.28
N ARG A 134 -13.85 -11.50 31.38
CA ARG A 134 -14.21 -11.87 30.00
C ARG A 134 -13.15 -11.47 28.96
N LYS A 135 -12.03 -10.87 29.37
CA LYS A 135 -11.00 -10.38 28.43
C LYS A 135 -10.56 -11.48 27.46
N ALA A 136 -10.27 -12.68 27.95
CA ALA A 136 -9.84 -13.80 27.10
C ALA A 136 -10.87 -14.17 26.01
N GLN A 137 -12.17 -14.15 26.33
CA GLN A 137 -13.24 -14.45 25.38
C GLN A 137 -13.39 -13.34 24.34
N LEU A 138 -13.32 -12.07 24.79
CA LEU A 138 -13.37 -10.91 23.89
C LEU A 138 -12.15 -10.84 22.96
N MET A 139 -10.96 -11.20 23.45
CA MET A 139 -9.75 -11.32 22.63
C MET A 139 -9.90 -12.39 21.56
N GLU A 140 -10.57 -13.50 21.87
CA GLU A 140 -10.81 -14.57 20.90
C GLU A 140 -11.79 -14.15 19.81
N VAL A 141 -12.87 -13.48 20.18
CA VAL A 141 -13.78 -12.82 19.23
C VAL A 141 -13.01 -11.87 18.32
N ALA A 142 -12.17 -11.00 18.88
CA ALA A 142 -11.37 -10.06 18.13
C ALA A 142 -10.47 -10.77 17.09
N ARG A 143 -9.73 -11.81 17.50
CA ARG A 143 -8.89 -12.60 16.59
C ARG A 143 -9.69 -13.24 15.45
N ASN A 144 -10.88 -13.77 15.75
CA ASN A 144 -11.76 -14.39 14.76
C ASN A 144 -12.32 -13.40 13.74
N VAL A 145 -12.52 -12.14 14.12
CA VAL A 145 -12.92 -11.08 13.19
C VAL A 145 -11.71 -10.61 12.38
N VAL A 146 -10.58 -10.33 13.03
CA VAL A 146 -9.32 -9.92 12.40
C VAL A 146 -8.87 -10.91 11.32
N SER A 147 -9.00 -12.22 11.55
CA SER A 147 -8.56 -13.26 10.62
C SER A 147 -9.28 -13.23 9.26
N LYS A 148 -10.44 -12.56 9.18
CA LYS A 148 -11.22 -12.41 7.95
C LYS A 148 -10.76 -11.23 7.09
N VAL A 149 -10.02 -10.28 7.66
CA VAL A 149 -9.55 -9.05 6.98
C VAL A 149 -8.77 -9.36 5.68
N PRO A 150 -7.78 -10.27 5.67
CA PRO A 150 -7.08 -10.67 4.44
C PRO A 150 -7.99 -11.04 3.26
N SER A 151 -8.95 -11.92 3.52
CA SER A 151 -9.86 -12.41 2.50
C SER A 151 -10.77 -11.31 1.95
N TRP A 152 -11.13 -10.34 2.81
CA TRP A 152 -11.95 -9.19 2.44
C TRP A 152 -11.15 -8.21 1.59
N ILE A 153 -9.92 -7.85 1.99
CA ILE A 153 -9.04 -6.95 1.22
C ILE A 153 -8.84 -7.50 -0.19
N LYS A 154 -8.51 -8.80 -0.32
CA LYS A 154 -8.34 -9.44 -1.63
C LYS A 154 -9.58 -9.30 -2.51
N LYS A 155 -10.78 -9.50 -1.95
CA LYS A 155 -12.05 -9.34 -2.69
C LYS A 155 -12.29 -7.88 -3.08
N TRP A 156 -12.05 -6.96 -2.17
CA TRP A 156 -12.19 -5.53 -2.40
C TRP A 156 -11.27 -5.07 -3.54
N THR A 157 -9.99 -5.42 -3.49
CA THR A 157 -9.04 -5.04 -4.54
C THR A 157 -9.42 -5.64 -5.89
N THR A 158 -9.87 -6.90 -5.93
CA THR A 158 -10.34 -7.52 -7.19
C THR A 158 -11.54 -6.77 -7.80
N LYS A 159 -12.41 -6.18 -6.96
CA LYS A 159 -13.60 -5.47 -7.41
C LYS A 159 -13.29 -4.02 -7.83
N HIS A 160 -12.41 -3.33 -7.13
CA HIS A 160 -12.16 -1.90 -7.32
C HIS A 160 -10.95 -1.59 -8.22
N PHE A 161 -10.12 -2.60 -8.50
CA PHE A 161 -8.87 -2.39 -9.23
C PHE A 161 -8.92 -2.94 -10.65
N ASN A 162 -8.90 -2.04 -11.64
CA ASN A 162 -8.72 -2.39 -13.05
C ASN A 162 -7.22 -2.29 -13.42
N THR A 163 -6.57 -3.44 -13.62
CA THR A 163 -5.14 -3.51 -13.94
C THR A 163 -4.80 -2.85 -15.28
N ASP A 164 -5.68 -2.92 -16.28
CA ASP A 164 -5.40 -2.34 -17.60
C ASP A 164 -5.44 -0.81 -17.57
N ASP A 165 -6.46 -0.24 -16.92
CA ASP A 165 -6.57 1.20 -16.72
C ASP A 165 -5.40 1.74 -15.89
N PHE A 166 -5.02 1.00 -14.84
CA PHE A 166 -3.89 1.39 -14.01
C PHE A 166 -2.57 1.39 -14.79
N ARG A 167 -2.30 0.32 -15.54
CA ARG A 167 -1.11 0.21 -16.40
C ARG A 167 -1.01 1.36 -17.41
N GLY A 168 -2.11 1.71 -18.06
CA GLY A 168 -2.12 2.81 -19.04
C GLY A 168 -1.85 4.17 -18.40
N ARG A 169 -2.45 4.43 -17.23
CA ARG A 169 -2.22 5.68 -16.49
C ARG A 169 -0.79 5.79 -15.97
N THR A 170 -0.20 4.71 -15.47
CA THR A 170 1.15 4.77 -14.90
C THR A 170 2.22 5.08 -15.96
N LEU A 171 2.15 4.47 -17.15
CA LEU A 171 3.04 4.82 -18.26
C LEU A 171 2.90 6.30 -18.64
N LYS A 172 1.67 6.78 -18.80
CA LYS A 172 1.41 8.17 -19.17
C LYS A 172 1.96 9.17 -18.15
N THR A 173 1.97 8.82 -16.86
CA THR A 173 2.54 9.67 -15.81
C THR A 173 4.07 9.63 -15.81
N MET A 174 4.66 8.49 -16.17
CA MET A 174 6.12 8.35 -16.23
C MET A 174 6.73 8.95 -17.50
N ASP A 175 6.05 8.86 -18.65
CA ASP A 175 6.47 9.44 -19.94
C ASP A 175 6.39 10.98 -19.87
N VAL A 176 7.48 11.62 -19.46
CA VAL A 176 7.54 13.06 -19.20
C VAL A 176 7.65 13.82 -20.52
N ASN A 177 8.45 13.30 -21.44
CA ASN A 177 8.71 13.94 -22.73
C ASN A 177 7.59 13.68 -23.77
N LYS A 178 6.67 12.75 -23.50
CA LYS A 178 5.53 12.33 -24.33
C LYS A 178 5.95 11.71 -25.66
N ASP A 179 7.08 11.02 -25.69
CA ASP A 179 7.55 10.31 -26.89
C ASP A 179 6.98 8.89 -27.00
N GLY A 180 6.17 8.47 -26.02
CA GLY A 180 5.55 7.14 -25.97
C GLY A 180 6.45 6.07 -25.37
N LYS A 181 7.61 6.44 -24.81
CA LYS A 181 8.57 5.58 -24.14
C LYS A 181 8.72 6.05 -22.69
N VAL A 182 9.23 5.15 -21.86
CA VAL A 182 9.60 5.49 -20.49
C VAL A 182 11.01 4.98 -20.30
N GLU A 183 11.97 5.90 -20.20
CA GLU A 183 13.37 5.59 -19.94
C GLU A 183 13.65 5.45 -18.43
N LYS A 184 14.83 4.92 -18.06
CA LYS A 184 15.20 4.69 -16.65
C LYS A 184 15.12 5.95 -15.77
N GLU A 185 15.51 7.11 -16.27
CA GLU A 185 15.44 8.37 -15.51
C GLU A 185 14.00 8.83 -15.31
N GLU A 186 13.16 8.69 -16.33
CA GLU A 186 11.72 8.98 -16.24
C GLU A 186 11.04 8.03 -15.25
N PHE A 187 11.31 6.74 -15.35
CA PHE A 187 10.85 5.74 -14.40
C PHE A 187 11.26 6.10 -12.97
N THR A 188 12.57 6.25 -12.71
CA THR A 188 13.06 6.49 -11.34
C THR A 188 12.56 7.81 -10.77
N SER A 189 12.39 8.85 -11.58
CA SER A 189 11.90 10.16 -11.12
C SER A 189 10.40 10.22 -10.90
N LYS A 190 9.60 9.46 -11.68
CA LYS A 190 8.13 9.53 -11.69
C LYS A 190 7.42 8.33 -11.09
N PHE A 191 8.12 7.24 -10.76
CA PHE A 191 7.49 6.00 -10.28
C PHE A 191 6.48 6.23 -9.16
N PHE A 192 6.86 6.95 -8.10
CA PHE A 192 5.94 7.21 -6.97
C PHE A 192 4.74 8.07 -7.34
N GLU A 193 4.92 9.05 -8.24
CA GLU A 193 3.82 9.85 -8.77
C GLU A 193 2.85 8.97 -9.59
N ALA A 194 3.39 8.05 -10.39
CA ALA A 194 2.62 7.16 -11.23
C ALA A 194 1.77 6.16 -10.44
N VAL A 195 2.27 5.66 -9.32
CA VAL A 195 1.54 4.65 -8.51
C VAL A 195 0.67 5.25 -7.39
N GLN A 196 0.80 6.55 -7.09
CA GLN A 196 0.08 7.22 -6.01
C GLN A 196 -1.45 7.16 -6.17
N ASP A 197 -1.94 7.21 -7.40
CA ASP A 197 -3.38 7.21 -7.71
C ASP A 197 -3.96 5.81 -7.95
N GLY A 198 -3.17 4.76 -7.69
CA GLY A 198 -3.55 3.38 -7.99
C GLY A 198 -4.61 2.81 -7.07
N ILE A 199 -4.45 3.03 -5.76
CA ILE A 199 -5.29 2.40 -4.74
C ILE A 199 -5.85 3.49 -3.82
N ASP A 200 -7.18 3.65 -3.83
CA ASP A 200 -7.86 4.52 -2.87
C ASP A 200 -7.96 3.82 -1.51
N TYR A 201 -6.91 3.97 -0.70
CA TYR A 201 -6.88 3.45 0.67
C TYR A 201 -7.96 4.08 1.56
N SER A 202 -8.47 5.26 1.22
CA SER A 202 -9.51 5.93 2.01
C SER A 202 -10.86 5.24 1.82
N GLU A 203 -11.22 4.92 0.57
CA GLU A 203 -12.42 4.14 0.24
C GLU A 203 -12.33 2.74 0.87
N MET A 204 -11.19 2.06 0.70
CA MET A 204 -10.99 0.75 1.31
C MET A 204 -11.14 0.77 2.83
N SER A 205 -10.55 1.77 3.51
CA SER A 205 -10.65 1.91 4.97
C SER A 205 -12.08 2.16 5.44
N GLN A 206 -12.85 2.97 4.70
CA GLN A 206 -14.26 3.24 4.99
C GLN A 206 -15.11 1.98 4.84
N GLU A 207 -15.01 1.28 3.71
CA GLU A 207 -15.77 0.05 3.47
C GLU A 207 -15.39 -1.07 4.45
N MET A 208 -14.10 -1.19 4.77
CA MET A 208 -13.62 -2.15 5.76
C MET A 208 -14.24 -1.88 7.13
N SER A 209 -14.25 -0.61 7.56
CA SER A 209 -14.85 -0.21 8.83
C SER A 209 -16.35 -0.52 8.85
N ALA A 210 -17.06 -0.21 7.76
CA ALA A 210 -18.48 -0.52 7.61
C ALA A 210 -18.77 -2.03 7.62
N HIS A 211 -17.84 -2.86 7.13
CA HIS A 211 -17.97 -4.31 7.11
C HIS A 211 -17.66 -4.98 8.46
N PHE A 212 -16.54 -4.59 9.10
CA PHE A 212 -16.01 -5.31 10.26
C PHE A 212 -16.48 -4.76 11.61
N LEU A 213 -16.79 -3.47 11.73
CA LEU A 213 -17.25 -2.91 13.02
C LEU A 213 -18.58 -3.55 13.48
N PRO A 214 -19.62 -3.69 12.64
CA PRO A 214 -20.86 -4.33 13.06
C PRO A 214 -20.65 -5.81 13.45
N MET A 215 -19.80 -6.52 12.72
CA MET A 215 -19.46 -7.92 13.01
C MET A 215 -18.78 -8.06 14.37
N LEU A 216 -17.84 -7.18 14.68
CA LEU A 216 -17.16 -7.17 15.97
C LEU A 216 -18.14 -6.83 17.10
N GLN A 217 -19.00 -5.84 16.91
CA GLN A 217 -20.01 -5.44 17.89
C GLN A 217 -20.96 -6.60 18.21
N ASP A 218 -21.53 -7.26 17.20
CA ASP A 218 -22.45 -8.40 17.37
C ASP A 218 -21.81 -9.54 18.17
N GLU A 219 -20.57 -9.93 17.83
CA GLU A 219 -19.86 -11.00 18.54
C GLU A 219 -19.50 -10.62 19.98
N ILE A 220 -19.14 -9.35 20.24
CA ILE A 220 -18.93 -8.84 21.60
C ILE A 220 -20.22 -8.92 22.40
N TYR A 221 -21.36 -8.49 21.84
CA TYR A 221 -22.65 -8.57 22.53
C TYR A 221 -23.03 -10.01 22.90
N LYS A 222 -22.76 -11.00 22.03
CA LYS A 222 -22.96 -12.42 22.35
C LYS A 222 -22.16 -12.87 23.55
N VAL A 223 -20.89 -12.46 23.65
CA VAL A 223 -20.04 -12.77 24.81
C VAL A 223 -20.55 -12.08 26.07
N LEU A 224 -21.00 -10.82 25.97
CA LEU A 224 -21.51 -10.05 27.11
C LEU A 224 -22.88 -10.56 27.61
N ALA A 225 -23.72 -11.10 26.74
CA ALA A 225 -25.02 -11.67 27.11
C ALA A 225 -24.92 -13.01 27.86
N GLN A 226 -23.77 -13.71 27.82
CA GLN A 226 -23.57 -14.95 28.56
C GLN A 226 -23.59 -14.69 30.08
N LYS A 227 -24.25 -15.57 30.84
CA LYS A 227 -24.15 -15.54 32.31
C LYS A 227 -22.68 -15.76 32.73
N PRO A 228 -22.17 -15.09 33.79
CA PRO A 228 -20.85 -15.40 34.32
C PRO A 228 -20.80 -16.89 34.66
N ARG A 229 -19.76 -17.60 34.23
CA ARG A 229 -19.54 -18.96 34.73
C ARG A 229 -19.26 -18.85 36.24
N PRO A 230 -19.96 -19.63 37.09
CA PRO A 230 -19.62 -19.67 38.51
C PRO A 230 -18.15 -20.09 38.65
N MET A 231 -17.40 -19.37 39.51
CA MET A 231 -16.03 -19.71 39.87
C MET A 231 -15.99 -20.96 40.74
#